data_AF-Q8TIL0-F1
#
_entry.id   AF-Q8TIL0-F1
#
_cell.length_a   1.000
_cell.length_b   1.000
_cell.length_c   1.000
_cell.angle_alpha   90.00
_cell.angle_beta   90.00
_cell.angle_gamma   90.00
#
_symmetry.space_group_name_H-M   'P 1'
#
loop_
_entity.id
_entity.type
_entity.pdbx_description
1 polymer ?
#
loop_
_entity_poly.entity_id
_entity_poly.type
_entity_poly.pdbx_seq_one_letter_code
_entity_poly.pdbx_strand_id
1 'polypeptide(L)'
;MNQQKEFRVCCKTCRNYACNSRNHGVGCWGCHKSTHDEDSQDCRTCTDLYRKMSSICSRGLLMVSSQFVASKNGEYFENFVGIMVPGLELTRGDIDAKLDDTDIEIKSCQFEVIDNSHNCRSRSGRFMFRDHQHELLKEKSGDYIFIVHRNGKPLLFIQAPAAAVNLPQFTGTKSLSWRTLFMQLARRI
;
A
#
# COMPACT_ATOMS: atom_id res chain seq x y z
N MET A 1 -6.04 -11.44 -30.90
CA MET A 1 -5.87 -12.34 -29.74
C MET A 1 -4.85 -11.71 -28.81
N ASN A 2 -5.31 -10.99 -27.78
CA ASN A 2 -4.43 -10.30 -26.83
C ASN A 2 -4.33 -11.11 -25.54
N GLN A 3 -3.11 -11.54 -25.21
CA GLN A 3 -2.78 -12.17 -23.94
C GLN A 3 -2.73 -11.10 -22.85
N GLN A 4 -3.55 -11.27 -21.81
CA GLN A 4 -3.53 -10.47 -20.59
C GLN A 4 -2.25 -10.78 -19.79
N LYS A 5 -1.50 -9.75 -19.41
CA LYS A 5 -0.40 -9.88 -18.43
C LYS A 5 -0.95 -9.54 -17.04
N GLU A 6 -1.20 -10.58 -16.23
CA GLU A 6 -1.37 -10.44 -14.78
C GLU A 6 -0.05 -9.99 -14.16
N PHE A 7 0.01 -8.80 -13.57
CA PHE A 7 1.12 -8.42 -12.69
C PHE A 7 0.89 -9.00 -11.30
N ARG A 8 1.45 -10.19 -11.07
CA ARG A 8 1.68 -10.70 -9.70
C ARG A 8 3.00 -10.12 -9.23
N VAL A 9 2.99 -9.32 -8.17
CA VAL A 9 4.21 -9.02 -7.40
C VAL A 9 4.58 -10.29 -6.65
N CYS A 10 5.28 -11.17 -7.36
CA CYS A 10 5.93 -12.34 -6.79
C CYS A 10 7.39 -11.94 -6.55
N CYS A 11 7.82 -11.97 -5.29
CA CYS A 11 9.23 -11.84 -4.93
C CYS A 11 10.04 -12.77 -5.84
N LYS A 12 11.08 -12.26 -6.52
CA LYS A 12 11.82 -12.98 -7.58
C LYS A 12 12.37 -14.34 -7.13
N THR A 13 12.52 -14.57 -5.82
CA THR A 13 12.98 -15.82 -5.18
C THR A 13 11.92 -16.92 -5.09
N CYS A 14 10.63 -16.62 -5.28
CA CYS A 14 9.55 -17.61 -5.14
C CYS A 14 9.10 -18.26 -6.46
N ARG A 15 9.86 -18.11 -7.56
CA ARG A 15 9.50 -18.61 -8.90
C ARG A 15 9.21 -20.12 -8.98
N ASN A 16 9.63 -20.91 -7.99
CA ASN A 16 9.48 -22.37 -7.98
C ASN A 16 8.43 -22.92 -7.00
N TYR A 17 7.68 -22.07 -6.27
CA TYR A 17 6.68 -22.56 -5.31
C TYR A 17 5.25 -22.47 -5.88
N ALA A 18 4.66 -23.63 -6.13
CA ALA A 18 3.25 -23.74 -6.51
C ALA A 18 2.34 -23.33 -5.34
N CYS A 19 1.68 -22.17 -5.43
CA CYS A 19 0.60 -21.80 -4.51
C CYS A 19 -0.66 -22.60 -4.87
N ASN A 20 -0.95 -23.66 -4.12
CA ASN A 20 -2.20 -24.41 -4.28
C ASN A 20 -3.28 -23.83 -3.37
N SER A 21 -4.32 -23.23 -3.97
CA SER A 21 -5.42 -22.59 -3.26
C SER A 21 -6.52 -23.60 -2.93
N ARG A 22 -6.44 -24.28 -1.79
CA ARG A 22 -7.63 -24.90 -1.16
C ARG A 22 -7.59 -24.75 0.36
N ASN A 23 -8.69 -24.19 0.86
CA ASN A 23 -9.21 -24.21 2.23
C ASN A 23 -8.78 -23.12 3.24
N HIS A 24 -9.84 -22.63 3.90
CA HIS A 24 -9.96 -21.59 4.90
C HIS A 24 -8.98 -21.70 6.08
N GLY A 25 -8.33 -20.58 6.40
CA GLY A 25 -7.57 -20.42 7.65
C GLY A 25 -6.46 -19.39 7.51
N VAL A 26 -6.61 -18.23 8.16
CA VAL A 26 -5.61 -17.15 8.13
C VAL A 26 -4.42 -17.55 9.02
N GLY A 27 -3.41 -18.15 8.41
CA GLY A 27 -2.11 -18.43 9.02
C GLY A 27 -1.05 -18.51 7.92
N CYS A 28 0.08 -17.82 8.09
CA CYS A 28 1.25 -18.05 7.24
C CYS A 28 1.79 -19.44 7.56
N TRP A 29 1.53 -20.40 6.69
CA TRP A 29 2.14 -21.73 6.78
C TRP A 29 3.61 -21.61 6.40
N GLY A 30 4.48 -22.13 7.27
CA GLY A 30 5.92 -22.11 7.09
C GLY A 30 6.34 -22.79 5.78
N CYS A 31 7.41 -22.28 5.17
CA CYS A 31 8.06 -22.92 4.04
C CYS A 31 8.54 -24.32 4.48
N HIS A 32 7.98 -25.37 3.87
CA HIS A 32 8.50 -26.72 4.05
C HIS A 32 9.82 -26.83 3.28
N LYS A 33 10.88 -27.22 3.98
CA LYS A 33 12.21 -27.48 3.40
C LYS A 33 12.10 -28.58 2.33
N SER A 34 12.26 -28.23 1.06
CA SER A 34 12.87 -29.15 0.10
C SER A 34 14.37 -28.98 0.23
N THR A 35 15.04 -30.04 0.63
CA THR A 35 16.50 -30.17 0.67
C THR A 35 17.07 -29.93 -0.72
N HIS A 36 17.66 -28.74 -0.94
CA HIS A 36 18.98 -28.53 -1.55
C HIS A 36 19.25 -27.03 -1.72
N ASP A 37 20.41 -26.64 -1.18
CA ASP A 37 21.32 -25.56 -1.59
C ASP A 37 21.01 -24.06 -1.27
N GLU A 38 21.86 -23.55 -0.37
CA GLU A 38 22.48 -22.20 -0.23
C GLU A 38 21.73 -20.86 -0.33
N ASP A 39 20.40 -20.78 -0.49
CA ASP A 39 19.69 -19.47 -0.49
C ASP A 39 18.98 -19.09 0.84
N SER A 40 19.43 -19.65 1.96
CA SER A 40 18.71 -19.54 3.26
C SER A 40 18.94 -18.24 4.04
N GLN A 41 19.77 -17.32 3.53
CA GLN A 41 20.17 -16.10 4.23
C GLN A 41 19.24 -14.91 3.92
N ASP A 42 18.75 -14.80 2.68
CA ASP A 42 17.85 -13.71 2.23
C ASP A 42 16.41 -13.86 2.73
N CYS A 43 15.95 -15.09 2.95
CA CYS A 43 14.59 -15.30 3.48
C CYS A 43 14.52 -14.98 4.99
N ARG A 44 15.65 -15.08 5.71
CA ARG A 44 15.74 -14.71 7.14
C ARG A 44 15.74 -13.21 7.33
N THR A 45 16.46 -12.45 6.49
CA THR A 45 16.49 -10.98 6.55
C THR A 45 15.11 -10.36 6.32
N CYS A 46 14.32 -10.83 5.34
CA CYS A 46 12.94 -10.37 5.17
C CYS A 46 12.03 -10.69 6.36
N THR A 47 12.16 -11.90 6.93
CA THR A 47 11.36 -12.33 8.09
C THR A 47 11.76 -11.57 9.36
N ASP A 48 13.04 -11.28 9.54
CA ASP A 48 13.57 -10.56 10.70
C ASP A 48 13.34 -9.06 10.61
N LEU A 49 13.35 -8.47 9.40
CA LEU A 49 12.87 -7.11 9.15
C LEU A 49 11.37 -6.99 9.47
N TYR A 50 10.56 -7.95 8.99
CA TYR A 50 9.13 -7.97 9.31
C TYR A 50 8.87 -8.13 10.82
N ARG A 51 9.64 -8.96 11.52
CA ARG A 51 9.55 -9.13 12.98
C ARG A 51 10.00 -7.88 13.74
N LYS A 52 11.12 -7.25 13.36
CA LYS A 52 11.60 -5.99 13.96
C LYS A 52 10.60 -4.85 13.75
N MET A 53 10.00 -4.76 12.57
CA MET A 53 8.97 -3.76 12.30
C MET A 53 7.65 -4.06 13.03
N SER A 54 7.28 -5.34 13.15
CA SER A 54 6.08 -5.77 13.90
C SER A 54 6.22 -5.58 15.42
N SER A 55 7.44 -5.68 15.99
CA SER A 55 7.65 -5.43 17.43
C SER A 55 7.53 -3.95 17.79
N ILE A 56 7.86 -3.04 16.85
CA ILE A 56 7.63 -1.60 17.00
C ILE A 56 6.11 -1.28 17.00
N CYS A 57 5.30 -2.11 16.34
CA CYS A 57 3.87 -1.89 16.13
C CYS A 57 2.96 -2.44 17.26
N SER A 58 3.53 -3.14 18.25
CA SER A 58 2.75 -3.88 19.28
C SER A 58 2.10 -2.99 20.36
N ARG A 59 2.29 -1.67 20.30
CA ARG A 59 1.68 -0.70 21.23
C ARG A 59 0.69 0.21 20.49
N GLY A 60 -0.50 -0.32 20.24
CA GLY A 60 -1.74 0.47 20.13
C GLY A 60 -1.97 1.27 18.86
N LEU A 61 -2.26 0.60 17.73
CA LEU A 61 -2.93 1.23 16.59
C LEU A 61 -4.44 0.96 16.67
N LEU A 62 -5.16 1.91 17.29
CA LEU A 62 -6.61 1.87 17.48
C LEU A 62 -7.36 2.11 16.16
N MET A 63 -8.51 1.43 16.00
CA MET A 63 -9.50 1.66 14.93
C MET A 63 -10.25 3.02 15.06
N VAL A 64 -9.78 3.89 15.96
CA VAL A 64 -10.27 5.25 16.18
C VAL A 64 -9.38 6.19 15.37
N SER A 65 -9.91 6.78 14.30
CA SER A 65 -9.14 7.70 13.46
C SER A 65 -9.04 9.08 14.13
N SER A 66 -7.95 9.34 14.85
CA SER A 66 -7.51 10.72 15.10
C SER A 66 -6.56 11.18 13.99
N GLN A 67 -6.49 12.48 13.75
CA GLN A 67 -5.57 13.06 12.76
C GLN A 67 -4.11 12.67 13.06
N PHE A 68 -3.76 12.60 14.35
CA PHE A 68 -2.44 12.15 14.81
C PHE A 68 -2.15 10.70 14.40
N VAL A 69 -3.09 9.78 14.62
CA VAL A 69 -2.94 8.38 14.23
C VAL A 69 -2.86 8.23 12.71
N ALA A 70 -3.65 8.99 11.96
CA ALA A 70 -3.59 9.00 10.50
C ALA A 70 -2.23 9.49 9.99
N SER A 71 -1.70 10.58 10.57
CA SER A 71 -0.37 11.11 10.23
C SER A 71 0.75 10.12 10.54
N LYS A 72 0.71 9.46 11.70
CA LYS A 72 1.71 8.43 12.05
C LYS A 72 1.65 7.19 11.17
N ASN A 73 0.45 6.82 10.72
CA ASN A 73 0.30 5.76 9.72
C ASN A 73 0.87 6.17 8.35
N GLY A 74 0.68 7.42 7.94
CA GLY A 74 1.29 7.98 6.71
C GLY A 74 2.80 7.80 6.71
N GLU A 75 3.46 8.38 7.72
CA GLU A 75 4.92 8.31 7.90
C GLU A 75 5.42 6.86 7.97
N TYR A 76 4.70 5.98 8.68
CA TYR A 76 5.05 4.55 8.73
C TYR A 76 4.99 3.89 7.35
N PHE A 77 3.95 4.16 6.56
CA PHE A 77 3.77 3.52 5.26
C PHE A 77 4.68 4.09 4.18
N GLU A 78 5.05 5.37 4.24
CA GLU A 78 6.11 5.94 3.41
C GLU A 78 7.43 5.18 3.62
N ASN A 79 7.85 5.03 4.88
CA ASN A 79 9.05 4.27 5.23
C ASN A 79 8.94 2.79 4.82
N PHE A 80 7.78 2.17 5.03
CA PHE A 80 7.53 0.78 4.60
C PHE A 80 7.71 0.62 3.08
N VAL A 81 7.18 1.54 2.28
CA VAL A 81 7.34 1.53 0.83
C VAL A 81 8.80 1.71 0.41
N GLY A 82 9.52 2.66 1.03
CA GLY A 82 10.95 2.87 0.78
C GLY A 82 11.82 1.64 1.03
N ILE A 83 11.44 0.79 1.98
CA ILE A 83 12.14 -0.48 2.25
C ILE A 83 11.73 -1.56 1.22
N MET A 84 10.48 -1.57 0.79
CA MET A 84 9.89 -2.67 0.02
C MET A 84 10.01 -2.51 -1.50
N VAL A 85 10.15 -1.28 -2.01
CA VAL A 85 10.24 -0.99 -3.45
C VAL A 85 11.70 -0.69 -3.81
N PRO A 86 12.42 -1.62 -4.45
CA PRO A 86 13.81 -1.40 -4.83
C PRO A 86 13.96 -0.20 -5.76
N GLY A 87 14.91 0.69 -5.47
CA GLY A 87 15.17 1.89 -6.27
C GLY A 87 14.27 3.08 -5.94
N LEU A 88 13.33 2.94 -5.00
CA LEU A 88 12.51 4.07 -4.56
C LEU A 88 13.27 4.92 -3.53
N GLU A 89 13.38 6.20 -3.81
CA GLU A 89 14.06 7.19 -2.99
C GLU A 89 13.03 8.10 -2.30
N LEU A 90 12.94 8.03 -0.97
CA LEU A 90 12.03 8.89 -0.21
C LEU A 90 12.51 10.35 -0.23
N THR A 91 11.60 11.25 -0.53
CA THR A 91 11.81 12.70 -0.54
C THR A 91 11.13 13.35 0.68
N ARG A 92 11.59 14.53 1.08
CA ARG A 92 10.99 15.31 2.20
C ARG A 92 10.23 16.54 1.71
N GLY A 93 9.81 16.54 0.44
CA GLY A 93 9.18 17.66 -0.25
C GLY A 93 7.68 17.52 -0.38
N ASP A 94 7.10 18.19 -1.38
CA ASP A 94 5.67 18.11 -1.70
C ASP A 94 5.23 16.76 -2.29
N ILE A 95 6.20 15.96 -2.75
CA ILE A 95 6.03 14.59 -3.23
C ILE A 95 6.81 13.67 -2.30
N ASP A 96 6.26 12.48 -2.01
CA ASP A 96 6.81 11.56 -1.00
C ASP A 96 8.05 10.77 -1.47
N ALA A 97 8.16 10.48 -2.77
CA ALA A 97 9.29 9.71 -3.30
C ALA A 97 9.55 9.92 -4.79
N LYS A 98 10.69 9.40 -5.25
CA LYS A 98 11.03 9.23 -6.66
C LYS A 98 11.42 7.78 -6.93
N LEU A 99 10.96 7.20 -8.04
CA LEU A 99 11.40 5.90 -8.54
C LEU A 99 11.87 6.08 -9.98
N ASP A 100 13.16 5.88 -10.21
CA ASP A 100 13.84 6.29 -11.45
C ASP A 100 13.62 7.79 -11.74
N ASP A 101 12.83 8.11 -12.77
CA ASP A 101 12.44 9.48 -13.16
C ASP A 101 10.97 9.81 -12.90
N THR A 102 10.25 8.92 -12.20
CA THR A 102 8.84 9.10 -11.89
C THR A 102 8.65 9.65 -10.47
N ASP A 103 7.96 10.77 -10.36
CA ASP A 103 7.50 11.33 -9.08
C ASP A 103 6.38 10.45 -8.51
N ILE A 104 6.50 10.05 -7.22
CA ILE A 104 5.61 9.11 -6.55
C ILE A 104 5.03 9.72 -5.28
N GLU A 105 3.71 9.71 -5.15
CA GLU A 105 3.02 10.06 -3.90
C GLU A 105 2.46 8.80 -3.22
N ILE A 106 2.73 8.64 -1.93
CA ILE A 106 2.38 7.47 -1.14
C ILE A 106 1.20 7.83 -0.24
N LYS A 107 0.02 7.26 -0.51
CA LYS A 107 -1.17 7.46 0.31
C LYS A 107 -1.56 6.17 1.03
N SER A 108 -1.72 6.26 2.35
CA SER A 108 -2.23 5.15 3.17
C SER A 108 -3.60 5.47 3.79
N CYS A 109 -4.45 4.46 3.96
CA CYS A 109 -5.67 4.58 4.74
C CYS A 109 -6.08 3.26 5.41
N GLN A 110 -6.87 3.36 6.48
CA GLN A 110 -7.41 2.19 7.16
C GLN A 110 -8.47 1.48 6.28
N PHE A 111 -8.52 0.15 6.34
CA PHE A 111 -9.52 -0.65 5.66
C PHE A 111 -10.94 -0.23 6.07
N GLU A 112 -11.12 -0.01 7.37
CA GLU A 112 -12.36 0.42 7.99
C GLU A 112 -12.04 1.37 9.13
N VAL A 113 -12.87 2.39 9.29
CA VAL A 113 -12.78 3.40 10.33
C VAL A 113 -14.09 3.37 11.12
N ILE A 114 -14.00 3.28 12.44
CA ILE A 114 -15.16 3.39 13.31
C ILE A 114 -15.66 4.84 13.26
N ASP A 115 -16.92 5.01 12.92
CA ASP A 115 -17.56 6.31 12.79
C ASP A 115 -18.91 6.28 13.50
N ASN A 116 -18.90 6.67 14.77
CA ASN A 116 -20.09 6.66 15.63
C ASN A 116 -21.15 7.68 15.19
N SER A 117 -20.82 8.60 14.27
CA SER A 117 -21.76 9.55 13.68
C SER A 117 -22.48 8.99 12.45
N HIS A 118 -22.09 7.80 11.98
CA HIS A 118 -22.67 7.13 10.82
C HIS A 118 -23.65 6.01 11.22
N ASN A 119 -24.73 5.85 10.45
CA ASN A 119 -25.79 4.86 10.69
C ASN A 119 -25.26 3.42 10.86
N CYS A 120 -24.18 3.06 10.15
CA CYS A 120 -23.55 1.74 10.20
C CYS A 120 -22.38 1.64 11.19
N ARG A 121 -22.12 2.68 11.99
CA ARG A 121 -21.02 2.79 12.97
C ARG A 121 -19.60 2.60 12.41
N SER A 122 -19.46 2.47 11.10
CA SER A 122 -18.22 2.22 10.39
C SER A 122 -18.30 2.76 8.96
N ARG A 123 -17.14 3.06 8.38
CA ARG A 123 -16.98 3.43 6.98
C ARG A 123 -15.66 2.95 6.43
N SER A 124 -15.56 2.83 5.11
CA SER A 124 -14.27 2.62 4.45
C SER A 124 -13.33 3.80 4.75
N GLY A 125 -12.05 3.50 4.95
CA GLY A 125 -11.04 4.55 4.97
C GLY A 125 -10.95 5.28 3.65
N ARG A 126 -10.34 6.47 3.73
CA ARG A 126 -10.29 7.42 2.63
C ARG A 126 -8.87 7.90 2.44
N PHE A 127 -8.47 8.02 1.19
CA PHE A 127 -7.24 8.70 0.82
C PHE A 127 -7.52 10.20 0.76
N MET A 128 -6.59 10.99 1.30
CA MET A 128 -6.66 12.45 1.30
C MET A 128 -5.76 12.98 0.19
N PHE A 129 -6.32 13.80 -0.69
CA PHE A 129 -5.64 14.41 -1.83
C PHE A 129 -5.55 15.91 -1.58
N ARG A 130 -4.35 16.47 -1.74
CA ARG A 130 -4.15 17.91 -1.84
C ARG A 130 -4.10 18.30 -3.31
N ASP A 131 -4.73 19.42 -3.64
CA ASP A 131 -4.85 19.93 -5.00
C ASP A 131 -3.49 20.08 -5.71
N HIS A 132 -2.54 20.81 -5.11
CA HIS A 132 -1.22 21.05 -5.69
C HIS A 132 -0.42 19.77 -5.94
N GLN A 133 -0.44 18.81 -5.00
CA GLN A 133 0.24 17.52 -5.18
C GLN A 133 -0.38 16.74 -6.34
N HIS A 134 -1.72 16.73 -6.44
CA HIS A 134 -2.42 16.00 -7.49
C HIS A 134 -2.18 16.59 -8.88
N GLU A 135 -2.21 17.92 -9.01
CA GLU A 135 -1.90 18.56 -10.29
C GLU A 135 -0.42 18.40 -10.66
N LEU A 136 0.50 18.54 -9.71
CA LEU A 136 1.93 18.33 -9.95
C LEU A 136 2.23 16.93 -10.49
N LEU A 137 1.63 15.88 -9.90
CA LEU A 137 1.80 14.51 -10.37
C LEU A 137 1.20 14.32 -11.77
N LYS A 138 0.04 14.92 -12.06
CA LYS A 138 -0.57 14.83 -13.40
C LYS A 138 0.29 15.52 -14.46
N GLU A 139 0.81 16.70 -14.16
CA GLU A 139 1.69 17.45 -15.05
C GLU A 139 2.98 16.68 -15.37
N LYS A 140 3.54 16.00 -14.37
CA LYS A 140 4.79 15.25 -14.50
C LYS A 140 4.63 13.78 -14.89
N SER A 141 3.41 13.33 -15.20
CA SER A 141 3.12 11.90 -15.43
C SER A 141 3.60 10.99 -14.28
N GLY A 142 3.46 11.48 -13.05
CA GLY A 142 3.78 10.77 -11.82
C GLY A 142 2.71 9.75 -11.41
N ASP A 143 3.06 8.94 -10.41
CA ASP A 143 2.22 7.86 -9.91
C ASP A 143 1.80 8.08 -8.45
N TYR A 144 0.73 7.38 -8.08
CA TYR A 144 0.39 7.13 -6.69
C TYR A 144 0.74 5.70 -6.31
N ILE A 145 1.21 5.51 -5.08
CA ILE A 145 1.20 4.24 -4.38
C ILE A 145 0.11 4.31 -3.30
N PHE A 146 -0.93 3.49 -3.45
CA PHE A 146 -2.05 3.39 -2.52
C PHE A 146 -1.93 2.17 -1.62
N ILE A 147 -2.00 2.39 -0.31
CA ILE A 147 -1.96 1.33 0.69
C ILE A 147 -3.23 1.35 1.53
N VAL A 148 -3.93 0.22 1.55
CA VAL A 148 -5.02 -0.03 2.50
C VAL A 148 -4.51 -0.95 3.58
N HIS A 149 -4.66 -0.57 4.85
CA HIS A 149 -4.12 -1.32 5.97
C HIS A 149 -5.15 -1.59 7.06
N ARG A 150 -4.92 -2.61 7.89
CA ARG A 150 -5.71 -2.88 9.10
C ARG A 150 -4.76 -3.10 10.26
N ASN A 151 -4.93 -2.33 11.34
CA ASN A 151 -4.10 -2.41 12.55
C ASN A 151 -2.59 -2.34 12.23
N GLY A 152 -2.19 -1.35 11.42
CA GLY A 152 -0.79 -1.16 10.98
C GLY A 152 -0.26 -2.19 9.97
N LYS A 153 -1.06 -3.18 9.57
CA LYS A 153 -0.64 -4.21 8.60
C LYS A 153 -1.20 -3.91 7.21
N PRO A 154 -0.36 -3.84 6.15
CA PRO A 154 -0.85 -3.63 4.78
C PRO A 154 -1.74 -4.82 4.36
N LEU A 155 -2.84 -4.52 3.68
CA LEU A 155 -3.80 -5.49 3.13
C LEU A 155 -3.87 -5.41 1.62
N LEU A 156 -3.91 -4.18 1.07
CA LEU A 156 -3.95 -3.94 -0.37
C LEU A 156 -2.87 -2.93 -0.74
N PHE A 157 -2.26 -3.15 -1.89
CA PHE A 157 -1.21 -2.32 -2.47
C PHE A 157 -1.50 -2.14 -3.95
N ILE A 158 -1.62 -0.90 -4.42
CA ILE A 158 -1.81 -0.58 -5.84
C ILE A 158 -0.93 0.62 -6.20
N GLN A 159 -0.13 0.47 -7.25
CA GLN A 159 0.49 1.60 -7.94
C GLN A 159 -0.36 1.96 -9.16
N ALA A 160 -0.62 3.24 -9.36
CA ALA A 160 -1.40 3.72 -10.51
C ALA A 160 -0.97 5.13 -10.94
N PRO A 161 -1.01 5.44 -12.26
CA PRO A 161 -0.76 6.78 -12.75
C PRO A 161 -1.71 7.81 -12.15
N ALA A 162 -1.22 9.01 -11.86
CA ALA A 162 -2.07 10.09 -11.36
C ALA A 162 -3.22 10.43 -12.33
N ALA A 163 -3.00 10.31 -13.63
CA ALA A 163 -4.03 10.47 -14.67
C ALA A 163 -5.15 9.40 -14.62
N ALA A 164 -4.91 8.26 -13.96
CA ALA A 164 -5.92 7.22 -13.75
C ALA A 164 -6.88 7.55 -12.58
N VAL A 165 -6.47 8.43 -11.67
CA VAL A 165 -7.24 8.85 -10.51
C VAL A 165 -8.25 9.93 -10.93
N ASN A 166 -9.52 9.54 -11.02
CA ASN A 166 -10.57 10.46 -11.50
C ASN A 166 -11.15 11.30 -10.36
N LEU A 167 -10.58 12.49 -10.16
CA LEU A 167 -11.10 13.51 -9.25
C LEU A 167 -11.60 14.71 -10.08
N PRO A 168 -12.85 15.18 -9.86
CA PRO A 168 -13.26 16.48 -10.41
C PRO A 168 -12.36 17.56 -9.82
N GLN A 169 -12.05 18.59 -10.61
CA GLN A 169 -11.24 19.73 -10.19
C GLN A 169 -11.68 20.23 -8.80
N PHE A 170 -10.71 20.50 -7.95
CA PHE A 170 -10.94 20.88 -6.56
C PHE A 170 -9.81 21.79 -6.08
N THR A 171 -10.12 22.59 -5.05
CA THR A 171 -9.14 23.40 -4.32
C THR A 171 -9.02 22.91 -2.89
N GLY A 172 -7.83 23.04 -2.31
CA GLY A 172 -7.51 22.56 -0.98
C GLY A 172 -7.42 21.03 -0.91
N THR A 173 -8.31 20.41 -0.15
CA THR A 173 -8.24 18.97 0.16
C THR A 173 -9.52 18.25 -0.25
N LYS A 174 -9.36 17.08 -0.89
CA LYS A 174 -10.45 16.17 -1.24
C LYS A 174 -10.19 14.78 -0.68
N SER A 175 -11.25 14.04 -0.38
CA SER A 175 -11.12 12.66 0.09
C SER A 175 -11.87 11.70 -0.82
N LEU A 176 -11.29 10.52 -1.06
CA LEU A 176 -11.92 9.45 -1.82
C LEU A 176 -11.83 8.14 -1.05
N SER A 177 -12.95 7.41 -0.94
CA SER A 177 -12.92 6.09 -0.29
C SER A 177 -12.06 5.12 -1.08
N TRP A 178 -11.30 4.24 -0.39
CA TRP A 178 -10.44 3.28 -1.09
C TRP A 178 -11.25 2.36 -2.02
N ARG A 179 -12.48 1.99 -1.62
CA ARG A 179 -13.38 1.19 -2.46
C ARG A 179 -13.72 1.91 -3.76
N THR A 180 -14.08 3.19 -3.67
CA THR A 180 -14.40 4.00 -4.86
C THR A 180 -13.19 4.12 -5.76
N LEU A 181 -12.02 4.47 -5.20
CA LEU A 181 -10.79 4.59 -5.97
C LEU A 181 -10.43 3.28 -6.68
N PHE A 182 -10.47 2.15 -5.97
CA PHE A 182 -10.05 0.88 -6.56
C PHE A 182 -11.05 0.41 -7.63
N MET A 183 -12.34 0.69 -7.46
CA MET A 183 -13.33 0.48 -8.53
C MET A 183 -13.07 1.38 -9.75
N GLN A 184 -12.64 2.64 -9.56
CA GLN A 184 -12.26 3.52 -10.67
C GLN A 184 -11.06 2.96 -11.44
N LEU A 185 -10.02 2.52 -10.72
CA LEU A 185 -8.81 1.97 -11.32
C LEU A 185 -9.09 0.64 -12.05
N ALA A 186 -9.88 -0.25 -11.44
CA ALA A 186 -10.22 -1.55 -12.05
C ALA A 186 -11.03 -1.43 -13.35
N ARG A 187 -11.80 -0.36 -13.54
CA ARG A 187 -12.58 -0.12 -14.78
C ARG A 187 -11.76 0.42 -15.94
N ARG A 188 -10.50 0.80 -15.71
CA ARG A 188 -9.59 1.35 -16.72
C ARG A 188 -8.60 0.31 -17.27
N ILE A 189 -8.62 -0.91 -16.70
CA ILE A 189 -7.88 -2.09 -17.17
C ILE A 189 -8.82 -2.90 -18.07
#